data_AF-A0A4Q1K0M4-F1
#
_entry.id   AF-A0A4Q1K0M4-F1
#
_cell.length_a   1.000
_cell.length_b   1.000
_cell.length_c   1.000
_cell.angle_alpha   90.00
_cell.angle_beta   90.00
_cell.angle_gamma   90.00
#
_symmetry.space_group_name_H-M   'P 1'
#
loop_
_entity.id
_entity.type
_entity.pdbx_description
1 polymer ?
#
loop_
_entity_poly.entity_id
_entity_poly.type
_entity_poly.pdbx_seq_one_letter_code
_entity_poly.pdbx_strand_id
1 'polypeptide(L)'
;MSSGYDLKDIAEFYSKKTDSQLINTATEKAHELRPEVLEIIENEIKKRNLNPNILEGAKAAQKREYSIEEVTELSQRLRSLPCPLCGNKTAKLNATIMYTAKSFILFSVFREEPIIGCPDCLDKKNEESIISTALLGWWGFPSGILKTPFYIYNNIKEKKKNRISEPNETLLGFTVENIGQIVAYKDDSEKLKQIIMFVKK
;
A
#
# COMPACT_ATOMS: atom_id res chain seq x y z
N MET A 1 -23.93 13.74 27.31
CA MET A 1 -23.42 12.52 27.97
C MET A 1 -22.31 11.97 27.10
N SER A 2 -21.06 12.34 27.40
CA SER A 2 -19.89 11.93 26.61
C SER A 2 -19.54 10.49 26.96
N SER A 3 -19.56 9.61 25.97
CA SER A 3 -19.01 8.26 26.03
C SER A 3 -17.48 8.35 26.12
N GLY A 4 -16.97 8.81 27.26
CA GLY A 4 -15.55 8.93 27.53
C GLY A 4 -15.04 7.68 28.22
N TYR A 5 -14.43 6.76 27.47
CA TYR A 5 -13.45 5.84 28.07
C TYR A 5 -12.39 6.69 28.78
N ASP A 6 -12.03 6.33 30.01
CA ASP A 6 -10.96 7.01 30.75
C ASP A 6 -9.66 6.85 29.95
N LEU A 7 -8.90 7.93 29.79
CA LEU A 7 -7.59 7.89 29.13
C LEU A 7 -6.67 6.87 29.81
N LYS A 8 -6.89 6.59 31.10
CA LYS A 8 -6.19 5.53 31.84
C LYS A 8 -6.49 4.14 31.30
N ASP A 9 -7.76 3.82 31.02
CA ASP A 9 -8.15 2.53 30.47
C ASP A 9 -7.54 2.33 29.08
N ILE A 10 -7.48 3.41 28.28
CA ILE A 10 -6.85 3.41 26.96
C ILE A 10 -5.34 3.18 27.09
N ALA A 11 -4.67 3.85 28.01
CA ALA A 11 -3.25 3.65 28.27
C ALA A 11 -2.94 2.22 28.73
N GLU A 12 -3.75 1.65 29.62
CA GLU A 12 -3.61 0.27 30.05
C GLU A 12 -3.80 -0.69 28.86
N PHE A 13 -4.80 -0.45 28.00
CA PHE A 13 -5.03 -1.25 26.80
C PHE A 13 -3.83 -1.27 25.86
N TYR A 14 -3.20 -0.12 25.59
CA TYR A 14 -2.00 -0.05 24.75
C TYR A 14 -0.77 -0.65 25.43
N SER A 15 -0.64 -0.54 26.75
CA SER A 15 0.46 -1.18 27.50
C SER A 15 0.48 -2.70 27.35
N LYS A 16 -0.69 -3.33 27.17
CA LYS A 16 -0.83 -4.78 26.97
C LYS A 16 -0.57 -5.24 25.52
N LYS A 17 -0.45 -4.33 24.56
CA LYS A 17 -0.14 -4.69 23.17
C LYS A 17 1.33 -5.07 23.01
N THR A 18 1.58 -5.99 22.08
CA THR A 18 2.94 -6.27 21.59
C THR A 18 3.48 -5.08 20.81
N ASP A 19 4.81 -4.99 20.67
CA ASP A 19 5.45 -3.90 19.91
C ASP A 19 4.96 -3.86 18.47
N SER A 20 4.80 -5.01 17.81
CA SER A 20 4.29 -5.07 16.44
C SER A 20 2.85 -4.54 16.32
N GLN A 21 1.99 -4.83 17.29
CA GLN A 21 0.62 -4.30 17.32
C GLN A 21 0.59 -2.80 17.59
N LEU A 22 1.46 -2.31 18.47
CA LEU A 22 1.60 -0.89 18.79
C LEU A 22 2.09 -0.12 17.56
N ILE A 23 3.16 -0.59 16.92
CA ILE A 23 3.74 0.02 15.71
C ILE A 23 2.70 0.04 14.59
N ASN A 24 2.05 -1.09 14.30
CA ASN A 24 1.02 -1.14 13.27
C ASN A 24 -0.08 -0.10 13.54
N THR A 25 -0.62 -0.05 14.76
CA THR A 25 -1.66 0.93 15.12
C THR A 25 -1.18 2.36 14.93
N ALA A 26 0.06 2.67 15.32
CA ALA A 26 0.67 3.99 15.18
C ALA A 26 0.92 4.38 13.72
N THR A 27 1.30 3.43 12.86
CA THR A 27 1.74 3.73 11.48
C THR A 27 0.67 3.57 10.41
N GLU A 28 -0.39 2.78 10.67
CA GLU A 28 -1.47 2.53 9.70
C GLU A 28 -2.75 3.28 10.06
N LYS A 29 -3.08 3.34 11.36
CA LYS A 29 -4.38 3.82 11.84
C LYS A 29 -4.32 5.18 12.53
N ALA A 30 -3.16 5.84 12.55
CA ALA A 30 -3.00 7.11 13.27
C ALA A 30 -3.98 8.20 12.82
N HIS A 31 -4.39 8.22 11.55
CA HIS A 31 -5.39 9.15 11.05
C HIS A 31 -6.80 8.97 11.67
N GLU A 32 -7.11 7.76 12.16
CA GLU A 32 -8.38 7.44 12.85
C GLU A 32 -8.32 7.76 14.35
N LEU A 33 -7.13 7.96 14.90
CA LEU A 33 -6.93 8.15 16.33
C LEU A 33 -7.15 9.61 16.73
N ARG A 34 -7.76 9.79 17.91
CA ARG A 34 -7.82 11.11 18.54
C ARG A 34 -6.41 11.55 18.97
N PRO A 35 -6.09 12.85 18.93
CA PRO A 35 -4.76 13.35 19.33
C PRO A 35 -4.30 12.87 20.72
N GLU A 36 -5.21 12.78 21.69
CA GLU A 36 -4.89 12.34 23.06
C GLU A 36 -4.52 10.85 23.11
N VAL A 37 -5.10 10.03 22.22
CA VAL A 37 -4.77 8.61 22.11
C VAL A 37 -3.42 8.42 21.43
N LEU A 38 -3.08 9.30 20.47
CA LEU A 38 -1.77 9.28 19.84
C LEU A 38 -0.67 9.62 20.86
N GLU A 39 -0.89 10.61 21.72
CA GLU A 39 0.06 10.95 22.79
C GLU A 39 0.32 9.77 23.74
N ILE A 40 -0.72 9.02 24.11
CA ILE A 40 -0.57 7.77 24.88
C ILE A 40 0.33 6.77 24.15
N ILE A 41 0.10 6.57 22.86
CA ILE A 41 0.91 5.65 22.03
C ILE A 41 2.36 6.16 21.92
N GLU A 42 2.58 7.46 21.70
CA GLU A 42 3.92 8.04 21.65
C GLU A 42 4.69 7.83 22.97
N ASN A 43 4.00 8.00 24.10
CA ASN A 43 4.59 7.78 25.43
C ASN A 43 4.96 6.31 25.64
N GLU A 44 4.13 5.38 25.19
CA GLU A 44 4.41 3.95 25.27
C GLU A 44 5.58 3.54 24.35
N ILE A 45 5.67 4.10 23.14
CA ILE A 45 6.80 3.90 22.22
C ILE A 45 8.12 4.39 22.85
N LYS A 46 8.12 5.58 23.46
CA LYS A 46 9.29 6.14 24.16
C LYS A 46 9.67 5.31 25.38
N LYS A 47 8.69 4.90 26.20
CA LYS A 47 8.90 4.06 27.39
C LYS A 47 9.55 2.73 27.05
N ARG A 48 9.21 2.14 25.90
CA ARG A 48 9.78 0.89 25.39
C ARG A 48 11.09 1.08 24.62
N ASN A 49 11.57 2.31 24.47
CA ASN A 49 12.78 2.65 23.72
C ASN A 49 12.78 2.09 22.28
N LEU A 50 11.62 2.15 21.61
CA LEU A 50 11.47 1.68 20.24
C LEU A 50 12.14 2.66 19.25
N ASN A 51 12.37 2.20 18.02
CA ASN A 51 12.99 3.00 16.96
C ASN A 51 12.32 4.38 16.82
N PRO A 52 13.07 5.50 16.93
CA PRO A 52 12.53 6.85 16.80
C PRO A 52 11.76 7.12 15.51
N ASN A 53 12.12 6.43 14.41
CA ASN A 53 11.41 6.54 13.14
C ASN A 53 9.94 6.13 13.24
N ILE A 54 9.56 5.27 14.21
CA ILE A 54 8.16 4.90 14.44
C ILE A 54 7.32 6.12 14.85
N LEU A 55 7.89 7.02 15.66
CA LEU A 55 7.20 8.27 16.03
C LEU A 55 7.08 9.20 14.82
N GLU A 56 8.12 9.29 14.00
CA GLU A 56 8.05 10.04 12.74
C GLU A 56 6.99 9.45 11.80
N GLY A 57 6.91 8.13 11.70
CA GLY A 57 5.90 7.43 10.92
C GLY A 57 4.48 7.65 11.45
N ALA A 58 4.30 7.68 12.77
CA ALA A 58 3.00 7.97 13.38
C ALA A 58 2.54 9.42 13.10
N LYS A 59 3.47 10.38 13.21
CA LYS A 59 3.22 11.78 12.87
C LYS A 59 2.97 11.96 11.37
N ALA A 60 3.73 11.25 10.53
CA ALA A 60 3.50 11.20 9.10
C ALA A 60 2.07 10.72 8.84
N ALA A 61 1.67 9.54 9.31
CA ALA A 61 0.33 9.00 9.11
C ALA A 61 -0.83 9.88 9.63
N GLN A 62 -0.59 10.81 10.56
CA GLN A 62 -1.60 11.77 11.01
C GLN A 62 -1.75 12.98 10.07
N LYS A 63 -0.69 13.31 9.31
CA LYS A 63 -0.68 14.44 8.38
C LYS A 63 -1.72 14.21 7.28
N ARG A 64 -2.53 15.24 7.00
CA ARG A 64 -3.58 15.19 5.98
C ARG A 64 -3.09 15.45 4.56
N GLU A 65 -2.01 16.20 4.43
CA GLU A 65 -1.49 16.68 3.15
C GLU A 65 0.03 16.54 3.11
N TYR A 66 0.57 16.12 1.97
CA TYR A 66 2.01 15.96 1.76
C TYR A 66 2.44 16.77 0.56
N SER A 67 3.68 17.26 0.58
CA SER A 67 4.27 17.86 -0.60
C SER A 67 4.61 16.78 -1.63
N ILE A 68 4.61 17.14 -2.91
CA ILE A 68 4.96 16.20 -3.98
C ILE A 68 6.41 15.74 -3.82
N GLU A 69 7.30 16.62 -3.36
CA GLU A 69 8.71 16.36 -3.13
C GLU A 69 8.91 15.31 -2.02
N GLU A 70 8.20 15.44 -0.89
CA GLU A 70 8.23 14.47 0.21
C GLU A 70 7.85 13.06 -0.27
N VAL A 71 6.71 12.95 -0.97
CA VAL A 71 6.20 11.67 -1.49
C VAL A 71 7.13 11.11 -2.56
N THR A 72 7.72 11.97 -3.40
CA THR A 72 8.65 11.56 -4.45
C THR A 72 9.93 11.02 -3.85
N GLU A 73 10.51 11.65 -2.82
CA GLU A 73 11.72 11.14 -2.16
C GLU A 73 11.49 9.74 -1.57
N LEU A 74 10.39 9.56 -0.83
CA LEU A 74 10.02 8.27 -0.26
C LEU A 74 9.78 7.22 -1.35
N SER A 75 9.11 7.61 -2.44
CA SER A 75 8.91 6.72 -3.57
C SER A 75 10.23 6.32 -4.22
N GLN A 76 11.19 7.23 -4.40
CA GLN A 76 12.51 6.90 -4.94
C GLN A 76 13.27 5.89 -4.06
N ARG A 77 13.10 5.94 -2.73
CA ARG A 77 13.62 4.91 -1.82
C ARG A 77 12.97 3.56 -2.07
N LEU A 78 11.66 3.50 -2.28
CA LEU A 78 11.01 2.24 -2.64
C LEU A 78 11.51 1.71 -3.99
N ARG A 79 11.76 2.59 -4.96
CA ARG A 79 12.24 2.22 -6.30
C ARG A 79 13.64 1.64 -6.32
N SER A 80 14.47 1.89 -5.30
CA SER A 80 15.82 1.33 -5.20
C SER A 80 15.84 -0.05 -4.53
N LEU A 81 14.72 -0.52 -3.99
CA LEU A 81 14.63 -1.85 -3.40
C LEU A 81 14.71 -2.95 -4.47
N PRO A 82 15.23 -4.14 -4.12
CA PRO A 82 15.12 -5.30 -4.99
C PRO A 82 13.67 -5.63 -5.33
N CYS A 83 13.41 -5.98 -6.60
CA CYS A 83 12.08 -6.33 -7.06
C CYS A 83 11.48 -7.47 -6.21
N PRO A 84 10.29 -7.29 -5.61
CA PRO A 84 9.68 -8.31 -4.77
C PRO A 84 9.26 -9.57 -5.55
N LEU A 85 9.07 -9.46 -6.86
CA LEU A 85 8.57 -10.54 -7.72
C LEU A 85 9.68 -11.43 -8.30
N CYS A 86 10.86 -10.86 -8.59
CA CYS A 86 11.95 -11.59 -9.24
C CYS A 86 13.34 -11.38 -8.61
N GLY A 87 13.46 -10.50 -7.61
CA GLY A 87 14.72 -10.22 -6.92
C GLY A 87 15.71 -9.32 -7.67
N ASN A 88 15.36 -8.81 -8.85
CA ASN A 88 16.22 -7.89 -9.62
C ASN A 88 16.58 -6.65 -8.78
N LYS A 89 17.88 -6.34 -8.65
CA LYS A 89 18.42 -5.24 -7.83
C LYS A 89 18.78 -3.98 -8.63
N THR A 90 18.81 -4.05 -9.95
CA THR A 90 19.27 -2.95 -10.83
C THR A 90 18.11 -2.16 -11.42
N ALA A 91 17.01 -2.84 -11.74
CA ALA A 91 15.82 -2.20 -12.28
C ALA A 91 15.10 -1.37 -11.21
N LYS A 92 14.80 -0.11 -11.54
CA LYS A 92 13.98 0.75 -10.68
C LYS A 92 12.54 0.24 -10.65
N LEU A 93 11.97 0.11 -9.46
CA LEU A 93 10.58 -0.33 -9.33
C LEU A 93 9.61 0.74 -9.84
N ASN A 94 8.42 0.31 -10.19
CA ASN A 94 7.23 1.13 -10.40
C ASN A 94 6.02 0.36 -9.85
N ALA A 95 4.82 0.91 -10.00
CA ALA A 95 3.60 0.20 -9.68
C ALA A 95 2.65 0.11 -10.89
N THR A 96 1.77 -0.88 -10.89
CA THR A 96 0.68 -1.01 -11.86
C THR A 96 -0.58 -1.43 -11.12
N ILE A 97 -1.75 -1.14 -11.69
CA ILE A 97 -3.00 -1.77 -11.24
C ILE A 97 -3.33 -2.92 -12.18
N MET A 98 -3.48 -4.10 -11.58
CA MET A 98 -3.87 -5.32 -12.26
C MET A 98 -5.39 -5.45 -12.27
N TYR A 99 -6.01 -5.24 -13.43
CA TYR A 99 -7.46 -5.38 -13.59
C TYR A 99 -7.80 -6.79 -14.08
N THR A 100 -8.48 -7.59 -13.27
CA THR A 100 -8.88 -8.96 -13.65
C THR A 100 -10.40 -9.10 -13.62
N ALA A 101 -11.00 -9.52 -14.75
CA ALA A 101 -12.39 -9.96 -14.79
C ALA A 101 -12.47 -11.45 -15.10
N LYS A 102 -13.16 -12.21 -14.25
CA LYS A 102 -13.47 -13.61 -14.46
C LYS A 102 -14.97 -13.79 -14.25
N SER A 103 -15.68 -14.10 -15.31
CA SER A 103 -17.11 -14.32 -15.30
C SER A 103 -17.39 -15.78 -15.59
N PHE A 104 -18.42 -16.29 -14.93
CA PHE A 104 -19.02 -17.59 -15.13
C PHE A 104 -20.53 -17.37 -15.26
N ILE A 105 -21.26 -18.37 -15.73
CA ILE A 105 -22.71 -18.27 -15.97
C ILE A 105 -23.47 -17.81 -14.71
N LEU A 106 -23.03 -18.24 -13.52
CA LEU A 106 -23.73 -17.97 -12.26
C LEU A 106 -23.12 -16.83 -11.42
N PHE A 107 -21.85 -16.47 -11.64
CA PHE A 107 -21.19 -15.46 -10.83
C PHE A 107 -20.03 -14.81 -11.60
N SER A 108 -19.66 -13.59 -11.21
CA SER A 108 -18.52 -12.88 -11.79
C SER A 108 -17.66 -12.28 -10.69
N VAL A 109 -16.36 -12.31 -10.88
CA VAL A 109 -15.35 -11.78 -9.97
C VAL A 109 -14.56 -10.73 -10.73
N PHE A 110 -14.57 -9.52 -10.19
CA PHE A 110 -13.79 -8.39 -10.69
C PHE A 110 -12.79 -7.99 -9.61
N ARG A 111 -11.53 -7.82 -9.97
CA ARG A 111 -10.44 -7.46 -9.05
C ARG A 111 -9.60 -6.35 -9.65
N GLU A 112 -9.19 -5.45 -8.77
CA GLU A 112 -8.26 -4.36 -9.05
C GLU A 112 -7.20 -4.48 -7.96
N GLU A 113 -5.99 -4.86 -8.35
CA GLU A 113 -4.93 -5.21 -7.39
C GLU A 113 -3.69 -4.38 -7.73
N PRO A 114 -3.22 -3.46 -6.86
CA PRO A 114 -2.00 -2.73 -7.11
C PRO A 114 -0.80 -3.66 -6.89
N ILE A 115 0.19 -3.56 -7.77
CA ILE A 115 1.39 -4.41 -7.75
C ILE A 115 2.60 -3.51 -7.93
N ILE A 116 3.61 -3.68 -7.07
CA ILE A 116 4.89 -3.00 -7.17
C ILE A 116 5.95 -3.99 -7.67
N GLY A 117 6.78 -3.58 -8.61
CA GLY A 117 7.77 -4.46 -9.22
C GLY A 117 8.64 -3.76 -10.26
N CYS A 118 9.62 -4.49 -10.79
CA CYS A 118 10.39 -4.00 -11.93
C CYS A 118 9.53 -4.00 -13.21
N PRO A 119 9.87 -3.18 -14.22
CA PRO A 119 9.02 -3.00 -15.40
C PRO A 119 8.67 -4.30 -16.13
N ASP A 120 9.62 -5.23 -16.25
CA ASP A 120 9.37 -6.52 -16.92
C ASP A 120 8.36 -7.39 -16.16
N CYS A 121 8.40 -7.37 -14.82
CA CYS A 121 7.43 -8.10 -14.00
C CYS A 121 6.04 -7.46 -14.06
N LEU A 122 5.97 -6.13 -14.07
CA LEU A 122 4.71 -5.40 -14.21
C LEU A 122 4.07 -5.63 -15.58
N ASP A 123 4.86 -5.56 -16.66
CA ASP A 123 4.40 -5.85 -18.01
C ASP A 123 3.84 -7.26 -18.12
N LYS A 124 4.56 -8.25 -17.56
CA LYS A 124 4.09 -9.63 -17.49
C LYS A 124 2.78 -9.77 -16.72
N LYS A 125 2.62 -9.08 -15.59
CA LYS A 125 1.39 -9.13 -14.78
C LYS A 125 0.19 -8.49 -15.50
N ASN A 126 0.39 -7.37 -16.19
CA ASN A 126 -0.66 -6.78 -17.01
C ASN A 126 -1.01 -7.69 -18.20
N GLU A 127 -0.04 -8.30 -18.87
CA GLU A 127 -0.28 -9.25 -19.98
C GLU A 127 -1.05 -10.49 -19.54
N GLU A 128 -0.62 -11.13 -18.43
CA GLU A 128 -1.32 -12.26 -17.82
C GLU A 128 -2.80 -11.89 -17.52
N SER A 129 -3.04 -10.68 -17.04
CA SER A 129 -4.38 -10.20 -16.69
C SER A 129 -5.23 -9.85 -17.90
N ILE A 130 -4.64 -9.26 -18.95
CA ILE A 130 -5.30 -9.03 -20.23
C ILE A 130 -5.74 -10.35 -20.83
N ILE A 131 -4.83 -11.33 -20.92
CA ILE A 131 -5.11 -12.66 -21.49
C ILE A 131 -6.19 -13.37 -20.66
N SER A 132 -6.02 -13.43 -19.33
CA SER A 132 -7.02 -14.06 -18.46
C SER A 132 -8.39 -13.38 -18.57
N THR A 133 -8.43 -12.05 -18.64
CA THR A 133 -9.68 -11.29 -18.73
C THR A 133 -10.33 -11.45 -20.11
N ALA A 134 -9.56 -11.46 -21.18
CA ALA A 134 -10.05 -11.68 -22.54
C ALA A 134 -10.55 -13.12 -22.77
N LEU A 135 -10.08 -14.11 -22.02
CA LEU A 135 -10.57 -15.49 -22.13
C LEU A 135 -11.75 -15.77 -21.19
N LEU A 136 -11.73 -15.20 -19.98
CA LEU A 136 -12.65 -15.57 -18.91
C LEU A 136 -13.65 -14.47 -18.53
N GLY A 137 -13.52 -13.24 -19.01
CA GLY A 137 -14.35 -12.12 -18.57
C GLY A 137 -15.77 -12.09 -19.15
N TRP A 138 -16.01 -12.76 -20.29
CA TRP A 138 -17.23 -12.56 -21.09
C TRP A 138 -18.45 -13.37 -20.67
N TRP A 139 -18.27 -14.45 -19.89
CA TRP A 139 -19.29 -15.47 -19.66
C TRP A 139 -20.44 -15.06 -18.71
N GLY A 140 -20.41 -13.84 -18.17
CA GLY A 140 -21.43 -13.30 -17.27
C GLY A 140 -22.26 -12.24 -17.97
N PHE A 141 -23.58 -12.45 -18.06
CA PHE A 141 -24.52 -11.45 -18.59
C PHE A 141 -25.22 -10.69 -17.45
N PRO A 142 -25.33 -9.35 -17.49
CA PRO A 142 -24.75 -8.43 -18.48
C PRO A 142 -23.34 -7.92 -18.11
N SER A 143 -22.90 -8.14 -16.86
CA SER A 143 -21.73 -7.47 -16.27
C SER A 143 -20.41 -7.84 -16.95
N GLY A 144 -20.23 -9.08 -17.39
CA GLY A 144 -19.02 -9.56 -18.04
C GLY A 144 -18.78 -8.87 -19.39
N ILE A 145 -19.81 -8.80 -20.24
CA ILE A 145 -19.70 -8.20 -21.57
C ILE A 145 -19.33 -6.71 -21.49
N LEU A 146 -19.88 -5.97 -20.52
CA LEU A 146 -19.61 -4.54 -20.36
C LEU A 146 -18.28 -4.25 -19.66
N LYS A 147 -17.94 -4.99 -18.60
CA LYS A 147 -16.74 -4.71 -17.79
C LYS A 147 -15.46 -5.26 -18.40
N THR A 148 -15.51 -6.37 -19.13
CA THR A 148 -14.33 -6.98 -19.74
C THR A 148 -13.54 -6.04 -20.65
N PRO A 149 -14.14 -5.33 -21.63
CA PRO A 149 -13.38 -4.38 -22.46
C PRO A 149 -12.81 -3.21 -21.64
N PHE A 150 -13.52 -2.74 -20.61
CA PHE A 150 -13.01 -1.72 -19.70
C PHE A 150 -11.77 -2.19 -18.93
N TYR A 151 -11.78 -3.42 -18.41
CA TYR A 151 -10.66 -4.01 -17.67
C TYR A 151 -9.44 -4.27 -18.59
N ILE A 152 -9.67 -4.71 -19.83
CA ILE A 152 -8.60 -4.85 -20.82
C ILE A 152 -7.99 -3.49 -21.14
N TYR A 153 -8.82 -2.48 -21.40
CA TYR A 153 -8.36 -1.11 -21.68
C TYR A 153 -7.51 -0.56 -20.53
N ASN A 154 -7.97 -0.71 -19.29
CA ASN A 154 -7.23 -0.20 -18.13
C ASN A 154 -5.89 -0.91 -17.94
N ASN A 155 -5.79 -2.22 -18.14
CA ASN A 155 -4.48 -2.90 -18.12
C ASN A 155 -3.55 -2.38 -19.21
N ILE A 156 -4.04 -2.14 -20.43
CA ILE A 156 -3.21 -1.58 -21.52
C ILE A 156 -2.74 -0.16 -21.15
N LYS A 157 -3.61 0.64 -20.55
CA LYS A 157 -3.28 2.00 -20.07
C LYS A 157 -2.22 1.96 -18.98
N GLU A 158 -2.38 1.11 -17.96
CA GLU A 158 -1.42 0.98 -16.87
C GLU A 158 -0.07 0.41 -17.35
N LYS A 159 -0.09 -0.57 -18.25
CA LYS A 159 1.13 -1.14 -18.85
C LYS A 159 2.03 -0.08 -19.48
N LYS A 160 1.44 0.93 -20.15
CA LYS A 160 2.21 2.04 -20.75
C LYS A 160 3.01 2.86 -19.71
N LYS A 161 2.62 2.82 -18.44
CA LYS A 161 3.26 3.56 -17.34
C LYS A 161 4.34 2.76 -16.61
N ASN A 162 4.45 1.46 -16.84
CA ASN A 162 5.39 0.58 -16.12
C ASN A 162 6.87 0.97 -16.32
N ARG A 163 7.19 1.55 -17.48
CA ARG A 163 8.55 1.89 -17.92
C ARG A 163 8.90 3.37 -17.77
N ILE A 164 8.06 4.18 -17.12
CA ILE A 164 8.36 5.59 -16.86
C ILE A 164 9.58 5.69 -15.92
N SER A 165 10.49 6.63 -16.22
CA SER A 165 11.75 6.79 -15.48
C SER A 165 11.56 7.35 -14.08
N GLU A 166 10.46 8.05 -13.83
CA GLU A 166 10.03 8.57 -12.53
C GLU A 166 8.99 7.66 -11.86
N PRO A 167 8.77 7.79 -10.53
CA PRO A 167 7.68 7.09 -9.85
C PRO A 167 6.35 7.46 -10.53
N ASN A 168 5.65 6.46 -11.05
CA ASN A 168 4.35 6.71 -11.67
C ASN A 168 3.26 6.99 -10.62
N GLU A 169 2.10 7.47 -11.08
CA GLU A 169 0.99 7.87 -10.20
C GLU A 169 0.56 6.75 -9.24
N THR A 170 0.56 5.50 -9.71
CA THR A 170 0.17 4.33 -8.92
C THR A 170 1.16 4.11 -7.76
N LEU A 171 2.45 4.29 -7.99
CA LEU A 171 3.46 4.16 -6.93
C LEU A 171 3.38 5.33 -5.95
N LEU A 172 3.16 6.55 -6.45
CA LEU A 172 2.97 7.74 -5.59
C LEU A 172 1.75 7.57 -4.68
N GLY A 173 0.62 7.09 -5.23
CA GLY A 173 -0.60 6.80 -4.49
C GLY A 173 -0.35 5.76 -3.38
N PHE A 174 0.31 4.65 -3.72
CA PHE A 174 0.69 3.64 -2.74
C PHE A 174 1.58 4.23 -1.63
N THR A 175 2.55 5.08 -1.98
CA THR A 175 3.43 5.71 -1.01
C THR A 175 2.65 6.57 -0.02
N VAL A 176 1.67 7.35 -0.49
CA VAL A 176 0.81 8.17 0.39
C VAL A 176 -0.03 7.29 1.31
N GLU A 177 -0.67 6.26 0.77
CA GLU A 177 -1.52 5.34 1.54
C GLU A 177 -0.76 4.60 2.64
N ASN A 178 0.55 4.36 2.45
CA ASN A 178 1.39 3.59 3.36
C ASN A 178 2.48 4.43 4.03
N ILE A 179 2.37 5.76 3.98
CA ILE A 179 3.48 6.66 4.31
C ILE A 179 3.98 6.50 5.75
N GLY A 180 3.09 6.25 6.71
CA GLY A 180 3.48 6.03 8.10
C GLY A 180 4.37 4.82 8.28
N GLN A 181 4.10 3.73 7.56
CA GLN A 181 4.94 2.54 7.57
C GLN A 181 6.26 2.79 6.84
N ILE A 182 6.20 3.44 5.68
CA ILE A 182 7.39 3.72 4.87
C ILE A 182 8.38 4.61 5.65
N VAL A 183 7.88 5.64 6.35
CA VAL A 183 8.70 6.50 7.20
C VAL A 183 9.22 5.73 8.42
N ALA A 184 8.37 4.94 9.10
CA ALA A 184 8.78 4.17 10.26
C ALA A 184 9.91 3.16 9.96
N TYR A 185 9.91 2.59 8.77
CA TYR A 185 10.89 1.60 8.33
C TYR A 185 11.85 2.13 7.25
N LYS A 186 12.02 3.45 7.12
CA LYS A 186 12.83 4.07 6.05
C LYS A 186 14.28 3.58 5.97
N ASP A 187 14.81 3.08 7.10
CA ASP A 187 16.16 2.55 7.25
C ASP A 187 16.21 0.99 7.29
N ASP A 188 15.06 0.32 7.19
CA ASP A 188 14.94 -1.15 7.19
C ASP A 188 14.43 -1.63 5.82
N SER A 189 15.37 -1.94 4.93
CA SER A 189 15.07 -2.36 3.57
C SER A 189 14.26 -3.66 3.48
N GLU A 190 14.43 -4.59 4.44
CA GLU A 190 13.67 -5.84 4.46
C GLU A 190 12.21 -5.59 4.87
N LYS A 191 11.97 -4.69 5.82
CA LYS A 191 10.61 -4.26 6.17
C LYS A 191 9.94 -3.50 5.04
N LEU A 192 10.64 -2.59 4.38
CA LEU A 192 10.09 -1.90 3.20
C LEU A 192 9.75 -2.88 2.08
N LYS A 193 10.59 -3.89 1.85
CA LYS A 193 10.31 -4.97 0.90
C LYS A 193 9.04 -5.73 1.26
N GLN A 194 8.82 -6.04 2.54
CA GLN A 194 7.59 -6.67 3.02
C GLN A 194 6.36 -5.78 2.76
N ILE A 195 6.46 -4.47 2.99
CA ILE A 195 5.37 -3.51 2.74
C ILE A 195 4.97 -3.52 1.26
N ILE A 196 5.93 -3.46 0.33
CA ILE A 196 5.62 -3.46 -1.11
C ILE A 196 5.21 -4.83 -1.65
N MET A 197 5.47 -5.93 -0.93
CA MET A 197 5.01 -7.28 -1.28
C MET A 197 3.53 -7.48 -0.97
N PHE A 198 3.06 -6.91 0.14
CA PHE A 198 1.68 -7.07 0.63
C PHE A 198 0.89 -5.79 0.40
N VAL A 199 0.66 -5.48 -0.88
CA VAL A 199 -0.24 -4.38 -1.22
C VAL A 199 -1.65 -4.75 -0.75
N LYS A 200 -2.14 -4.04 0.28
CA LYS A 200 -3.45 -4.28 0.86
C LYS A 200 -4.55 -3.93 -0.15
N LYS A 201 -5.63 -4.71 -0.09
CA LYS A 201 -6.87 -4.48 -0.85
C LYS A 201 -7.82 -3.59 -0.08
#